data_AF-A0A699ZR66-F1
#
_entry.id   AF-A0A699ZR66-F1
#
_cell.length_a   1.000
_cell.length_b   1.000
_cell.length_c   1.000
_cell.angle_alpha   90.00
_cell.angle_beta   90.00
_cell.angle_gamma   90.00
#
_symmetry.space_group_name_H-M   'P 1'
#
loop_
_entity.id
_entity.type
_entity.pdbx_description
1 polymer ?
#
loop_
_entity_poly.entity_id
_entity_poly.type
_entity_poly.pdbx_seq_one_letter_code
_entity_poly.pdbx_strand_id
1 'polypeptide(L)'
;MAQALMAPAVQVVSGALNSSQGVNPSLLAAALTAVHPDTRAAAACLTARTADNATYLALREMYSQASSADDAARFLTALTCVRDPGLVEDLLRATATPDIKLMDVSSVLSGLAMDSGSKFLAVWAFLFRSADLLVARYPSPSSATYSLGGTLADLAMHFTDTSFS
;
A
#
# COMPACT_ATOMS: atom_id res chain seq x y z
N MET A 1 -24.52 4.34 -14.28
CA MET A 1 -25.13 3.45 -13.26
C MET A 1 -24.20 3.05 -12.10
N ALA A 2 -22.89 3.36 -12.12
CA ALA A 2 -21.97 3.04 -11.01
C ALA A 2 -22.12 3.92 -9.73
N GLN A 3 -22.75 5.09 -9.84
CA GLN A 3 -22.89 6.04 -8.72
C GLN A 3 -23.84 5.58 -7.59
N ALA A 4 -24.80 4.71 -7.88
CA ALA A 4 -25.83 4.34 -6.89
C ALA A 4 -25.36 3.25 -5.90
N LEU A 5 -24.37 2.44 -6.25
CA LEU A 5 -23.87 1.34 -5.40
C LEU A 5 -22.70 1.75 -4.49
N MET A 6 -22.06 2.89 -4.73
CA MET A 6 -20.95 3.37 -3.90
C MET A 6 -21.40 4.14 -2.65
N ALA A 7 -22.58 4.75 -2.67
CA ALA A 7 -23.11 5.54 -1.55
C ALA A 7 -23.18 4.79 -0.20
N PRO A 8 -23.70 3.54 -0.13
CA PRO A 8 -23.75 2.82 1.14
C PRO A 8 -22.36 2.37 1.61
N ALA A 9 -21.48 1.93 0.70
CA ALA A 9 -20.12 1.50 1.04
C ALA A 9 -19.28 2.65 1.64
N VAL A 10 -19.37 3.84 1.06
CA VAL A 10 -18.71 5.05 1.57
C VAL A 10 -19.27 5.45 2.94
N GLN A 11 -20.59 5.32 3.16
CA GLN A 11 -21.19 5.61 4.46
C GLN A 11 -20.80 4.62 5.56
N VAL A 12 -20.67 3.32 5.26
CA VAL A 12 -20.24 2.32 6.26
C VAL A 12 -18.77 2.54 6.65
N VAL A 13 -17.89 2.81 5.69
CA VAL A 13 -16.49 3.12 5.98
C VAL A 13 -16.38 4.44 6.74
N SER A 14 -17.10 5.49 6.32
CA SER A 14 -17.11 6.78 7.02
C SER A 14 -17.68 6.68 8.44
N GLY A 15 -18.67 5.82 8.65
CA GLY A 15 -19.25 5.54 9.98
C GLY A 15 -18.27 4.82 10.90
N ALA A 16 -17.47 3.88 10.38
CA ALA A 16 -16.40 3.22 11.13
C ALA A 16 -15.29 4.22 11.52
N LEU A 17 -14.95 5.16 10.63
CA LEU A 17 -13.93 6.18 10.86
C LEU A 17 -14.37 7.28 11.86
N ASN A 18 -15.67 7.58 11.97
CA ASN A 18 -16.21 8.66 12.83
C ASN A 18 -16.60 8.23 14.26
N SER A 19 -16.32 6.99 14.65
CA SER A 19 -16.60 6.54 16.02
C SER A 19 -15.61 7.16 17.01
N SER A 20 -16.11 7.73 18.11
CA SER A 20 -15.37 8.54 19.10
C SER A 20 -14.31 7.78 19.93
N GLN A 21 -13.93 6.56 19.51
CA GLN A 21 -12.97 5.68 20.16
C GLN A 21 -11.67 5.45 19.36
N GLY A 22 -11.46 6.16 18.25
CA GLY A 22 -10.36 5.89 17.34
C GLY A 22 -10.69 4.76 16.36
N VAL A 23 -9.90 4.64 15.29
CA VAL A 23 -10.16 3.67 14.22
C VAL A 23 -9.90 2.26 14.73
N ASN A 24 -10.95 1.48 14.96
CA ASN A 24 -10.85 0.07 15.36
C ASN A 24 -10.59 -0.80 14.11
N PRO A 25 -9.46 -1.53 14.03
CA PRO A 25 -9.12 -2.36 12.88
C PRO A 25 -10.18 -3.42 12.54
N SER A 26 -10.80 -4.02 13.55
CA SER A 26 -11.86 -5.02 13.35
C SER A 26 -13.13 -4.40 12.78
N LEU A 27 -13.49 -3.17 13.18
CA LEU A 27 -14.62 -2.45 12.60
C LEU A 27 -14.33 -2.01 11.16
N LEU A 28 -13.10 -1.56 10.88
CA LEU A 28 -12.67 -1.22 9.53
C LEU A 28 -12.69 -2.46 8.61
N ALA A 29 -12.21 -3.60 9.10
CA ALA A 29 -12.26 -4.87 8.39
C ALA A 29 -13.70 -5.31 8.11
N ALA A 30 -14.59 -5.21 9.10
CA ALA A 30 -16.00 -5.50 8.93
C ALA A 30 -16.66 -4.58 7.89
N ALA A 31 -16.37 -3.27 7.94
CA ALA A 31 -16.85 -2.28 6.98
C ALA A 31 -16.39 -2.61 5.56
N LEU A 32 -15.11 -2.94 5.36
CA LEU A 32 -14.57 -3.31 4.05
C LEU A 32 -15.12 -4.66 3.56
N THR A 33 -15.39 -5.60 4.45
CA THR A 33 -15.99 -6.90 4.10
C THR A 33 -17.44 -6.77 3.67
N ALA A 34 -18.18 -5.81 4.24
CA ALA A 34 -19.54 -5.47 3.83
C ALA A 34 -19.60 -4.83 2.43
N VAL A 35 -18.48 -4.31 1.91
CA VAL A 35 -18.38 -3.85 0.51
C VAL A 35 -18.36 -5.06 -0.43
N HIS A 36 -19.05 -4.92 -1.58
CA HIS A 36 -19.07 -5.92 -2.63
C HIS A 36 -17.64 -6.35 -3.03
N PRO A 37 -17.36 -7.66 -3.20
CA PRO A 37 -16.01 -8.17 -3.45
C PRO A 37 -15.26 -7.47 -4.59
N ASP A 38 -15.96 -7.13 -5.68
CA ASP A 38 -15.40 -6.48 -6.86
C ASP A 38 -15.01 -5.01 -6.64
N THR A 39 -15.66 -4.32 -5.69
CA THR A 39 -15.38 -2.90 -5.39
C THR A 39 -14.58 -2.71 -4.11
N ARG A 40 -14.37 -3.78 -3.33
CA ARG A 40 -13.65 -3.75 -2.06
C ARG A 40 -12.24 -3.18 -2.18
N ALA A 41 -11.51 -3.54 -3.24
CA ALA A 41 -10.15 -3.02 -3.47
C ALA A 41 -10.15 -1.49 -3.67
N ALA A 42 -11.11 -0.98 -4.45
CA ALA A 42 -11.27 0.46 -4.68
C ALA A 42 -11.69 1.18 -3.38
N ALA A 43 -12.60 0.59 -2.59
CA ALA A 43 -13.00 1.15 -1.30
C ALA A 43 -11.84 1.21 -0.30
N ALA A 44 -11.03 0.15 -0.22
CA ALA A 44 -9.85 0.11 0.63
C ALA A 44 -8.80 1.16 0.20
N CYS A 45 -8.55 1.30 -1.11
CA CYS A 45 -7.66 2.32 -1.65
C CYS A 45 -8.16 3.75 -1.36
N LEU A 46 -9.48 4.00 -1.48
CA LEU A 46 -10.07 5.30 -1.14
C LEU A 46 -9.90 5.62 0.36
N THR A 47 -10.12 4.62 1.21
CA THR A 47 -9.90 4.73 2.67
C THR A 47 -8.46 5.14 2.97
N ALA A 48 -7.49 4.47 2.33
CA ALA A 48 -6.08 4.76 2.51
C ALA A 48 -5.64 6.14 1.99
N ARG A 49 -6.28 6.64 0.91
CA ARG A 49 -6.00 7.97 0.36
C ARG A 49 -6.33 9.10 1.34
N THR A 50 -7.30 8.88 2.23
CA THR A 50 -7.72 9.83 3.26
C THR A 50 -7.31 9.38 4.67
N ALA A 51 -6.43 8.39 4.77
CA ALA A 51 -6.04 7.81 6.05
C ALA A 51 -5.28 8.82 6.90
N ASP A 52 -5.68 8.92 8.17
CA ASP A 52 -4.83 9.40 9.23
C ASP A 52 -3.94 8.25 9.76
N ASN A 53 -3.09 8.54 10.75
CA ASN A 53 -2.20 7.54 11.32
C ASN A 53 -2.96 6.34 11.90
N ALA A 54 -4.11 6.56 12.55
CA ALA A 54 -4.91 5.48 13.13
C ALA A 54 -5.45 4.53 12.04
N THR A 55 -6.00 5.09 10.95
CA THR A 55 -6.49 4.33 9.81
C THR A 55 -5.36 3.56 9.12
N TYR A 56 -4.21 4.18 8.96
CA TYR A 56 -3.02 3.56 8.38
C TYR A 56 -2.53 2.37 9.21
N LEU A 57 -2.39 2.54 10.53
CA LEU A 57 -1.99 1.47 11.44
C LEU A 57 -3.01 0.32 11.44
N ALA A 58 -4.29 0.62 11.38
CA ALA A 58 -5.33 -0.40 11.23
C ALA A 58 -5.18 -1.21 9.93
N LEU A 59 -4.91 -0.55 8.80
CA LEU A 59 -4.64 -1.24 7.53
C LEU A 59 -3.36 -2.10 7.60
N ARG A 60 -2.30 -1.62 8.27
CA ARG A 60 -1.08 -2.40 8.52
C ARG A 60 -1.34 -3.63 9.38
N GLU A 61 -2.14 -3.48 10.44
CA GLU A 61 -2.53 -4.61 11.30
C GLU A 61 -3.33 -5.64 10.51
N MET A 62 -4.30 -5.20 9.71
CA MET A 62 -5.10 -6.07 8.84
C MET A 62 -4.24 -6.83 7.82
N TYR A 63 -3.24 -6.17 7.22
CA TYR A 63 -2.25 -6.85 6.37
C TYR A 63 -1.48 -7.94 7.14
N SER A 64 -1.00 -7.62 8.35
CA SER A 64 -0.21 -8.55 9.16
C SER A 64 -1.00 -9.77 9.64
N GLN A 65 -2.30 -9.60 9.90
CA GLN A 65 -3.21 -10.62 10.43
C GLN A 65 -4.03 -11.33 9.34
N ALA A 66 -3.86 -10.95 8.07
CA ALA A 66 -4.62 -11.54 6.97
C ALA A 66 -4.45 -13.06 6.92
N SER A 67 -5.57 -13.78 6.96
CA SER A 67 -5.61 -15.25 6.94
C SER A 67 -5.42 -15.83 5.54
N SER A 68 -5.59 -15.02 4.49
CA SER A 68 -5.42 -15.42 3.10
C SER A 68 -4.42 -14.50 2.38
N ALA A 69 -3.75 -15.03 1.35
CA ALA A 69 -2.86 -14.25 0.50
C ALA A 69 -3.63 -13.16 -0.28
N ASP A 70 -4.87 -13.44 -0.69
CA ASP A 70 -5.73 -12.48 -1.38
C ASP A 70 -6.10 -11.29 -0.48
N ASP A 71 -6.43 -11.53 0.79
CA ASP A 71 -6.71 -10.45 1.73
C ASP A 71 -5.46 -9.64 2.05
N ALA A 72 -4.32 -10.30 2.23
CA ALA A 72 -3.04 -9.62 2.41
C ALA A 72 -2.71 -8.71 1.22
N ALA A 73 -2.84 -9.22 -0.01
CA ALA A 73 -2.59 -8.45 -1.22
C ALA A 73 -3.56 -7.25 -1.35
N ARG A 74 -4.82 -7.40 -0.96
CA ARG A 74 -5.80 -6.29 -0.95
C ARG A 74 -5.41 -5.19 0.04
N PHE A 75 -5.04 -5.54 1.26
CA PHE A 75 -4.63 -4.55 2.27
C PHE A 75 -3.30 -3.89 1.92
N LEU A 76 -2.36 -4.65 1.36
CA LEU A 76 -1.11 -4.11 0.82
C LEU A 76 -1.37 -3.11 -0.30
N THR A 77 -2.25 -3.46 -1.24
CA THR A 77 -2.65 -2.55 -2.33
C THR A 77 -3.26 -1.27 -1.76
N ALA A 78 -4.13 -1.38 -0.75
CA ALA A 78 -4.67 -0.21 -0.07
C ALA A 78 -3.56 0.65 0.56
N LEU A 79 -2.60 0.05 1.26
CA LEU A 79 -1.45 0.77 1.85
C LEU A 79 -0.66 1.54 0.80
N THR A 80 -0.50 1.03 -0.43
CA THR A 80 0.17 1.79 -1.50
C THR A 80 -0.63 3.00 -2.00
N CYS A 81 -1.90 3.13 -1.65
CA CYS A 81 -2.75 4.26 -2.03
C CYS A 81 -2.63 5.47 -1.08
N VAL A 82 -1.88 5.39 0.02
CA VAL A 82 -1.67 6.54 0.92
C VAL A 82 -1.08 7.74 0.19
N ARG A 83 -1.46 8.94 0.65
CA ARG A 83 -1.02 10.23 0.08
C ARG A 83 -0.18 11.06 1.04
N ASP A 84 -0.33 10.85 2.34
CA ASP A 84 0.48 11.55 3.33
C ASP A 84 1.96 11.14 3.15
N PRO A 85 2.88 12.10 2.94
CA PRO A 85 4.29 11.79 2.72
C PRO A 85 4.94 11.02 3.88
N GLY A 86 4.54 11.29 5.13
CA GLY A 86 5.04 10.59 6.30
C GLY A 86 4.64 9.11 6.30
N LEU A 87 3.39 8.82 5.92
CA LEU A 87 2.92 7.44 5.77
C LEU A 87 3.56 6.70 4.59
N VAL A 88 3.87 7.41 3.49
CA VAL A 88 4.64 6.86 2.36
C VAL A 88 6.06 6.48 2.82
N GLU A 89 6.73 7.38 3.55
CA GLU A 89 8.07 7.11 4.09
C GLU A 89 8.07 5.96 5.11
N ASP A 90 7.05 5.86 5.97
CA ASP A 90 6.90 4.73 6.90
C ASP A 90 6.74 3.42 6.15
N LEU A 91 5.86 3.38 5.14
CA LEU A 91 5.64 2.18 4.33
C LEU A 91 6.92 1.76 3.58
N LEU A 92 7.66 2.71 3.01
CA LEU A 92 8.95 2.45 2.38
C LEU A 92 9.95 1.86 3.39
N ARG A 93 10.07 2.45 4.58
CA ARG A 93 10.94 1.93 5.63
C ARG A 93 10.55 0.52 6.06
N ALA A 94 9.26 0.23 6.15
CA ALA A 94 8.75 -1.09 6.48
C ALA A 94 9.19 -2.16 5.46
N THR A 95 9.41 -1.80 4.18
CA THR A 95 9.95 -2.76 3.17
C THR A 95 11.37 -3.24 3.48
N ALA A 96 12.16 -2.47 4.25
CA ALA A 96 13.48 -2.88 4.72
C ALA A 96 13.44 -3.75 6.00
N THR A 97 12.24 -4.09 6.49
CA THR A 97 12.06 -4.86 7.74
C THR A 97 11.08 -6.02 7.55
N PRO A 98 11.04 -7.01 8.47
CA PRO A 98 10.05 -8.10 8.43
C PRO A 98 8.57 -7.70 8.42
N ASP A 99 8.25 -6.44 8.72
CA ASP A 99 6.88 -5.91 8.73
C ASP A 99 6.17 -6.07 7.38
N ILE A 100 6.91 -5.98 6.28
CA ILE A 100 6.43 -6.33 4.93
C ILE A 100 7.05 -7.67 4.54
N LYS A 101 6.22 -8.62 4.11
CA LYS A 101 6.70 -9.94 3.64
C LYS A 101 7.64 -9.75 2.46
N LEU A 102 8.69 -10.56 2.38
CA LEU A 102 9.74 -10.38 1.37
C LEU A 102 9.21 -10.44 -0.08
N MET A 103 8.20 -11.29 -0.34
CA MET A 103 7.53 -11.41 -1.65
C MET A 103 6.66 -10.20 -2.02
N ASP A 104 6.24 -9.42 -1.03
CA ASP A 104 5.35 -8.27 -1.20
C ASP A 104 6.11 -6.95 -1.42
N VAL A 105 7.43 -6.95 -1.14
CA VAL A 105 8.29 -5.77 -1.28
C VAL A 105 8.19 -5.15 -2.67
N SER A 106 8.31 -5.96 -3.73
CA SER A 106 8.22 -5.50 -5.11
C SER A 106 6.87 -4.84 -5.40
N SER A 107 5.77 -5.41 -4.89
CA SER A 107 4.42 -4.86 -5.02
C SER A 107 4.26 -3.50 -4.33
N VAL A 108 4.88 -3.30 -3.17
CA VAL A 108 4.87 -2.01 -2.47
C VAL A 108 5.62 -0.94 -3.28
N LEU A 109 6.83 -1.27 -3.74
CA LEU A 109 7.66 -0.34 -4.52
C LEU A 109 6.95 0.07 -5.81
N SER A 110 6.43 -0.90 -6.57
CA SER A 110 5.66 -0.63 -7.79
C SER A 110 4.40 0.18 -7.48
N GLY A 111 3.59 -0.25 -6.52
CA GLY A 111 2.31 0.40 -6.21
C GLY A 111 2.46 1.85 -5.76
N LEU A 112 3.51 2.17 -4.98
CA LEU A 112 3.82 3.55 -4.62
C LEU A 112 4.29 4.36 -5.83
N ALA A 113 5.13 3.78 -6.68
CA ALA A 113 5.71 4.47 -7.82
C ALA A 113 4.74 4.66 -9.01
N MET A 114 3.62 3.91 -9.06
CA MET A 114 2.58 4.08 -10.08
C MET A 114 1.83 5.41 -9.96
N ASP A 115 1.73 5.99 -8.76
CA ASP A 115 1.33 7.39 -8.61
C ASP A 115 2.57 8.24 -8.98
N SER A 116 2.55 8.80 -10.19
CA SER A 116 3.59 9.72 -10.66
C SER A 116 3.79 10.89 -9.68
N GLY A 117 4.97 11.53 -9.74
CA GLY A 117 5.30 12.68 -8.89
C GLY A 117 5.99 12.30 -7.58
N SER A 118 5.49 12.80 -6.44
CA SER A 118 6.23 12.76 -5.17
C SER A 118 6.47 11.34 -4.64
N LYS A 119 5.53 10.41 -4.83
CA LYS A 119 5.67 9.01 -4.40
C LYS A 119 6.71 8.27 -5.21
N PHE A 120 6.71 8.44 -6.54
CA PHE A 120 7.76 7.94 -7.42
C PHE A 120 9.15 8.42 -6.99
N LEU A 121 9.31 9.73 -6.73
CA LEU A 121 10.58 10.29 -6.26
C LEU A 121 10.97 9.76 -4.87
N ALA A 122 10.00 9.56 -3.97
CA ALA A 122 10.24 8.99 -2.64
C ALA A 122 10.75 7.54 -2.72
N VAL A 123 10.19 6.72 -3.62
CA VAL A 123 10.65 5.35 -3.88
C VAL A 123 12.12 5.36 -4.33
N TRP A 124 12.48 6.19 -5.30
CA TRP A 124 13.86 6.30 -5.76
C TRP A 124 14.82 6.81 -4.68
N ALA A 125 14.41 7.84 -3.96
CA ALA A 125 15.20 8.38 -2.86
C ALA A 125 15.43 7.34 -1.75
N PHE A 126 14.42 6.52 -1.44
CA PHE A 126 14.55 5.41 -0.51
C PHE A 126 15.53 4.35 -1.03
N LEU A 127 15.39 3.92 -2.29
CA LEU A 127 16.27 2.93 -2.91
C LEU A 127 17.73 3.38 -2.90
N PHE A 128 18.02 4.63 -3.27
CA PHE A 128 19.39 5.14 -3.24
C PHE A 128 19.98 5.23 -1.82
N ARG A 129 19.17 5.50 -0.80
CA ARG A 129 19.63 5.65 0.58
C ARG A 129 19.71 4.34 1.36
N SER A 130 18.90 3.33 1.00
CA SER A 130 18.66 2.14 1.85
C SER A 130 18.75 0.83 1.07
N ALA A 131 19.34 0.84 -0.13
CA ALA A 131 19.48 -0.36 -0.95
C ALA A 131 20.19 -1.50 -0.21
N ASP A 132 21.20 -1.19 0.59
CA ASP A 132 21.94 -2.16 1.40
C ASP A 132 21.03 -2.87 2.40
N LEU A 133 20.21 -2.13 3.15
CA LEU A 133 19.24 -2.69 4.10
C LEU A 133 18.19 -3.54 3.39
N LEU A 134 17.70 -3.07 2.25
CA LEU A 134 16.70 -3.79 1.45
C LEU A 134 17.27 -5.10 0.88
N VAL A 135 18.47 -5.05 0.29
CA VAL A 135 19.14 -6.22 -0.29
C VAL A 135 19.54 -7.22 0.79
N ALA A 136 19.92 -6.76 1.99
CA ALA A 136 20.25 -7.62 3.12
C ALA A 136 19.09 -8.49 3.61
N ARG A 137 17.83 -8.17 3.23
CA ARG A 137 16.68 -9.02 3.50
C ARG A 137 16.67 -10.31 2.68
N TYR A 138 17.39 -10.34 1.55
CA TYR A 138 17.40 -11.48 0.65
C TYR A 138 18.54 -12.44 1.03
N PRO A 139 18.35 -13.77 0.89
CA PRO A 139 19.39 -14.75 1.24
C PRO A 139 20.69 -14.61 0.46
N SER A 140 20.63 -13.99 -0.72
CA SER A 140 21.79 -13.74 -1.57
C SER A 140 21.55 -12.53 -2.49
N PRO A 141 22.62 -11.90 -3.00
CA PRO A 141 22.51 -10.83 -3.99
C PRO A 141 21.77 -11.26 -5.27
N SER A 142 21.95 -12.51 -5.72
CA SER A 142 21.25 -13.02 -6.91
C SER A 142 19.75 -13.16 -6.67
N SER A 143 19.33 -13.58 -5.47
CA SER A 143 17.92 -13.59 -5.08
C SER A 143 17.31 -12.19 -5.05
N ALA A 144 18.05 -11.19 -4.54
CA ALA A 144 17.61 -9.81 -4.57
C ALA A 144 17.42 -9.31 -6.01
N THR A 145 18.40 -9.56 -6.89
CA THR A 145 18.31 -9.21 -8.32
C THR A 145 17.14 -9.90 -9.00
N TYR A 146 16.88 -11.18 -8.72
CA TYR A 146 15.74 -11.89 -9.31
C TYR A 146 14.40 -11.30 -8.86
N SER A 147 14.25 -11.01 -7.56
CA SER A 147 12.99 -10.52 -7.00
C SER A 147 12.70 -9.05 -7.32
N LEU A 148 13.74 -8.21 -7.39
CA LEU A 148 13.59 -6.77 -7.59
C LEU A 148 13.91 -6.33 -9.02
N GLY A 149 14.66 -7.11 -9.79
CA GLY A 149 15.22 -6.69 -11.08
C GLY A 149 14.16 -6.27 -12.10
N GLY A 150 13.09 -7.05 -12.23
CA GLY A 150 11.95 -6.70 -13.11
C GLY A 150 11.29 -5.39 -12.68
N THR A 151 10.94 -5.29 -11.39
CA THR A 151 10.37 -4.06 -10.83
C THR A 151 11.27 -2.84 -11.04
N LEU A 152 12.57 -2.95 -10.75
CA LEU A 152 13.50 -1.84 -10.92
C LEU A 152 13.69 -1.45 -12.38
N ALA A 153 13.69 -2.42 -13.30
CA ALA A 153 13.73 -2.15 -14.74
C ALA A 153 12.46 -1.40 -15.19
N ASP A 154 11.28 -1.86 -14.76
CA ASP A 154 10.00 -1.23 -15.09
C ASP A 154 9.91 0.20 -14.52
N LEU A 155 10.35 0.39 -13.27
CA LEU A 155 10.41 1.71 -12.64
C LEU A 155 11.41 2.64 -13.36
N ALA A 156 12.54 2.11 -13.81
CA ALA A 156 13.53 2.90 -14.55
C ALA A 156 12.98 3.37 -15.90
N MET A 157 12.18 2.56 -16.59
CA MET A 157 11.53 2.94 -17.84
C MET A 157 10.60 4.16 -17.68
N HIS A 158 9.97 4.32 -16.51
CA HIS A 158 9.12 5.48 -16.24
C HIS A 158 9.89 6.81 -16.21
N PHE A 159 11.22 6.82 -15.99
CA PHE A 159 12.01 8.05 -16.15
C PHE A 159 12.10 8.52 -17.60
N THR A 160 11.97 7.60 -18.56
CA THR A 160 12.14 7.88 -19.99
C THR A 160 10.84 8.20 -20.70
N ASP A 161 9.70 7.98 -20.03
CA ASP A 161 8.40 8.38 -20.54
C ASP A 161 8.23 9.88 -20.35
N THR A 162 8.33 10.64 -21.44
CA THR A 162 8.32 12.11 -21.48
C THR A 162 6.94 12.72 -21.23
N SER A 163 5.98 11.93 -20.76
CA SER A 163 4.60 12.34 -20.48
C SER A 163 4.39 12.96 -19.10
N PHE A 164 5.46 13.34 -18.38
CA PHE A 164 5.38 14.21 -17.21
C PHE A 164 5.03 15.65 -17.63
N SER A 165 3.74 15.91 -17.87
CA SER A 165 3.14 17.25 -17.96
C SER A 165 2.08 17.45 -16.90
#